data_AF-A0A933HBK2-F1
#
_entry.id   AF-A0A933HBK2-F1
#
_cell.length_a   1.000
_cell.length_b   1.000
_cell.length_c   1.000
_cell.angle_alpha   90.00
_cell.angle_beta   90.00
_cell.angle_gamma   90.00
#
_symmetry.space_group_name_H-M   'P 1'
#
loop_
_entity.id
_entity.type
_entity.pdbx_description
1 polymer ?
#
loop_
_entity_poly.entity_id
_entity_poly.type
_entity_poly.pdbx_seq_one_letter_code
_entity_poly.pdbx_strand_id
1 'polypeptide(L)'
;MEELVLNNGVDENSVAAMVAGRNAVIIDCGVMDMNGEKLNGLMKAARAAGVTDFTLNNVCGQTLIGTGVSGPAKISVYGIMGNHSAAFIDKIQLNTYPTKFPNNVWCPGDAQVAIGNTSNPTELNIGGSVDDLFASYCPSGLFRVAGQGGNRCGLRAGAGIPHVWREIDYSSYEGLSKEETKETLLLTYQSRKARIMAHGWESFQQEYKQIVENRNPPVIVIGRRVRDYFMEYAQGTIGVILNVYDIPKPAGYYICSGMTAGHAYIRGGIEKEQLGARVKFGKPGDPDYEFLTGQINSFFETFKDRMSDTYMEKLNGFIDRFRKDPSTILGEFKKIIPETGAGH
;
A
#
# COMPACT_ATOMS: atom_id res chain seq x y z
N MET A 1 -7.39 -30.88 -12.61
CA MET A 1 -5.93 -30.79 -12.39
C MET A 1 -5.75 -30.53 -10.91
N GLU A 2 -4.94 -31.33 -10.21
CA GLU A 2 -4.60 -31.05 -8.81
C GLU A 2 -3.92 -29.68 -8.68
N GLU A 3 -4.30 -28.96 -7.63
CA GLU A 3 -3.64 -27.70 -7.27
C GLU A 3 -2.19 -28.00 -6.85
N LEU A 4 -1.25 -27.30 -7.48
CA LEU A 4 0.16 -27.41 -7.11
C LEU A 4 0.38 -26.63 -5.81
N VAL A 5 0.79 -27.34 -4.76
CA VAL A 5 1.14 -26.76 -3.46
C VAL A 5 2.64 -26.91 -3.24
N LEU A 6 3.34 -25.78 -3.14
CA LEU A 6 4.73 -25.74 -2.70
C LEU A 6 4.78 -25.71 -1.17
N ASN A 7 5.74 -26.38 -0.57
CA ASN A 7 5.95 -26.41 0.87
C ASN A 7 7.43 -26.21 1.21
N ASN A 8 7.77 -26.25 2.50
CA ASN A 8 9.14 -26.00 2.98
C ASN A 8 10.19 -26.96 2.39
N GLY A 9 9.80 -28.18 2.01
CA GLY A 9 10.71 -29.18 1.44
C GLY A 9 11.05 -28.98 -0.04
N VAL A 10 10.43 -28.01 -0.72
CA VAL A 10 10.66 -27.75 -2.15
C VAL A 10 11.99 -27.02 -2.34
N ASP A 11 12.86 -27.55 -3.21
CA ASP A 11 14.06 -26.85 -3.66
C ASP A 11 13.70 -25.70 -4.61
N GLU A 12 14.29 -24.53 -4.40
CA GLU A 12 14.00 -23.31 -5.19
C GLU A 12 14.32 -23.48 -6.67
N ASN A 13 15.39 -24.22 -7.00
CA ASN A 13 15.79 -24.44 -8.39
C ASN A 13 14.79 -25.32 -9.15
N SER A 14 14.01 -26.14 -8.43
CA SER A 14 12.98 -26.99 -9.02
C SER A 14 11.68 -26.25 -9.30
N VAL A 15 11.44 -25.10 -8.67
CA VAL A 15 10.17 -24.36 -8.72
C VAL A 15 9.79 -24.00 -10.16
N ALA A 16 10.74 -23.51 -10.95
CA ALA A 16 10.48 -23.09 -12.33
C ALA A 16 9.91 -24.24 -13.19
N ALA A 17 10.42 -25.46 -13.02
CA ALA A 17 9.90 -26.63 -13.70
C ALA A 17 8.53 -27.05 -13.16
N MET A 18 8.32 -26.97 -11.84
CA MET A 18 7.04 -27.33 -11.20
C MET A 18 5.88 -26.42 -11.64
N VAL A 19 6.14 -25.12 -11.77
CA VAL A 19 5.11 -24.12 -12.13
C VAL A 19 5.02 -23.85 -13.63
N ALA A 20 5.75 -24.59 -14.47
CA ALA A 20 5.79 -24.36 -15.91
C ALA A 20 4.38 -24.39 -16.53
N GLY A 21 4.02 -23.31 -17.23
CA GLY A 21 2.70 -23.14 -17.86
C GLY A 21 1.56 -22.82 -16.89
N ARG A 22 1.85 -22.53 -15.61
CA ARG A 22 0.85 -22.13 -14.61
C ARG A 22 0.89 -20.63 -14.35
N ASN A 23 -0.30 -20.04 -14.21
CA ASN A 23 -0.44 -18.63 -13.83
C ASN A 23 -0.58 -18.44 -12.31
N ALA A 24 -0.89 -19.51 -11.58
CA ALA A 24 -1.17 -19.47 -10.15
C ALA A 24 -0.40 -20.56 -9.39
N VAL A 25 -0.04 -20.26 -8.13
CA VAL A 25 0.63 -21.20 -7.23
C VAL A 25 0.11 -21.05 -5.80
N ILE A 26 0.00 -22.18 -5.09
CA ILE A 26 -0.24 -22.20 -3.65
C ILE A 26 1.07 -22.51 -2.96
N ILE A 27 1.41 -21.77 -1.91
CA ILE A 27 2.55 -22.03 -1.03
C ILE A 27 2.01 -22.22 0.39
N ASP A 28 2.21 -23.40 0.96
CA ASP A 28 1.90 -23.65 2.37
C ASP A 28 3.14 -23.37 3.23
N CYS A 29 3.03 -22.37 4.10
CA CYS A 29 4.12 -21.96 4.99
C CYS A 29 4.27 -22.86 6.23
N GLY A 30 3.31 -23.75 6.48
CA GLY A 30 3.33 -24.66 7.63
C GLY A 30 3.37 -23.92 8.98
N VAL A 31 2.70 -22.77 9.08
CA VAL A 31 2.69 -21.90 10.28
C VAL A 31 4.08 -21.33 10.58
N MET A 32 4.96 -22.09 11.21
CA MET A 32 6.34 -21.70 11.54
C MET A 32 7.39 -22.56 10.83
N ASP A 33 6.97 -23.56 10.04
CA ASP A 33 7.88 -24.52 9.41
C ASP A 33 8.75 -23.87 8.31
N MET A 34 8.18 -22.94 7.55
CA MET A 34 8.89 -22.17 6.52
C MET A 34 9.29 -20.80 7.04
N ASN A 35 10.54 -20.40 6.84
CA ASN A 35 10.99 -19.04 7.16
C ASN A 35 10.67 -18.05 6.02
N GLY A 36 10.78 -16.75 6.31
CA GLY A 36 10.45 -15.69 5.34
C GLY A 36 11.39 -15.65 4.12
N GLU A 37 12.67 -15.96 4.30
CA GLU A 37 13.65 -16.01 3.20
C GLU A 37 13.28 -17.09 2.19
N LYS A 38 13.01 -18.30 2.68
CA LYS A 38 12.58 -19.45 1.87
C LYS A 38 11.28 -19.15 1.12
N LEU A 39 10.27 -18.65 1.84
CA LEU A 39 8.99 -18.27 1.24
C LEU A 39 9.19 -17.28 0.09
N ASN A 40 9.94 -16.21 0.33
CA ASN A 40 10.18 -15.18 -0.66
C ASN A 40 11.04 -15.69 -1.84
N GLY A 41 11.99 -16.61 -1.59
CA GLY A 41 12.75 -17.32 -2.62
C GLY A 41 11.86 -18.13 -3.55
N LEU A 42 10.95 -18.94 -2.99
CA LEU A 42 9.96 -19.70 -3.75
C LEU A 42 9.06 -18.76 -4.58
N MET A 43 8.60 -17.65 -4.00
CA MET A 43 7.78 -16.66 -4.71
C MET A 43 8.53 -16.04 -5.91
N LYS A 44 9.80 -15.66 -5.73
CA LYS A 44 10.63 -15.10 -6.80
C LYS A 44 10.89 -16.11 -7.91
N ALA A 45 11.22 -17.36 -7.57
CA ALA A 45 11.44 -18.42 -8.54
C ALA A 45 10.16 -18.70 -9.35
N ALA A 46 9.00 -18.80 -8.68
CA ALA A 46 7.72 -18.96 -9.35
C ALA A 46 7.36 -17.75 -10.22
N ARG A 47 7.63 -16.53 -9.75
CA ARG A 47 7.38 -15.30 -10.51
C ARG A 47 8.21 -15.23 -11.79
N ALA A 48 9.49 -15.61 -11.71
CA ALA A 48 10.41 -15.66 -12.85
C ALA A 48 9.94 -16.66 -13.93
N ALA A 49 9.26 -17.73 -13.51
CA ALA A 49 8.65 -18.72 -14.40
C ALA A 49 7.27 -18.30 -14.96
N GLY A 50 6.76 -17.11 -14.61
CA GLY A 50 5.54 -16.52 -15.18
C GLY A 50 4.31 -16.54 -14.28
N VAL A 51 4.40 -17.06 -13.05
CA VAL A 51 3.28 -17.05 -12.09
C VAL A 51 2.93 -15.62 -11.70
N THR A 52 1.64 -15.28 -11.73
CA THR A 52 1.13 -13.94 -11.37
C THR A 52 0.15 -13.95 -10.21
N ASP A 53 -0.43 -15.10 -9.84
CA ASP A 53 -1.34 -15.24 -8.70
C ASP A 53 -0.76 -16.18 -7.63
N PHE A 54 -0.52 -15.63 -6.43
CA PHE A 54 0.07 -16.35 -5.31
C PHE A 54 -0.96 -16.49 -4.20
N THR A 55 -1.14 -17.71 -3.70
CA THR A 55 -1.91 -17.98 -2.48
C THR A 55 -0.97 -18.55 -1.43
N LEU A 56 -0.82 -17.84 -0.32
CA LEU A 56 0.05 -18.21 0.79
C LEU A 56 -0.82 -18.69 1.95
N ASN A 57 -0.73 -19.97 2.27
CA ASN A 57 -1.50 -20.61 3.34
C ASN A 57 -0.66 -20.75 4.61
N ASN A 58 -1.34 -20.77 5.74
CA ASN A 58 -0.75 -20.97 7.06
C ASN A 58 0.41 -20.02 7.34
N VAL A 59 0.26 -18.74 6.97
CA VAL A 59 1.29 -17.73 7.24
C VAL A 59 1.22 -17.32 8.71
N CYS A 60 2.31 -17.43 9.46
CA CYS A 60 2.35 -17.07 10.87
C CYS A 60 3.61 -16.26 11.20
N GLY A 61 3.77 -15.11 10.54
CA GLY A 61 4.86 -14.19 10.82
C GLY A 61 6.08 -14.34 9.90
N GLN A 62 5.95 -15.03 8.76
CA GLN A 62 6.98 -14.99 7.72
C GLN A 62 7.21 -13.54 7.28
N THR A 63 8.48 -13.14 7.31
CA THR A 63 8.93 -11.80 6.91
C THR A 63 9.14 -11.73 5.40
N LEU A 64 9.32 -10.50 4.87
CA LEU A 64 9.73 -10.25 3.49
C LEU A 64 8.75 -10.75 2.41
N ILE A 65 7.48 -11.03 2.76
CA ILE A 65 6.48 -11.53 1.80
C ILE A 65 6.34 -10.53 0.64
N GLY A 66 6.62 -10.99 -0.58
CA GLY A 66 6.54 -10.19 -1.81
C GLY A 66 7.73 -9.27 -2.07
N THR A 67 8.69 -9.13 -1.14
CA THR A 67 9.83 -8.22 -1.30
C THR A 67 10.72 -8.65 -2.47
N GLY A 68 10.82 -7.84 -3.50
CA GLY A 68 11.58 -8.14 -4.72
C GLY A 68 10.89 -9.12 -5.68
N VAL A 69 9.60 -9.41 -5.48
CA VAL A 69 8.77 -10.06 -6.49
C VAL A 69 8.37 -9.01 -7.53
N SER A 70 8.55 -9.31 -8.81
CA SER A 70 8.22 -8.36 -9.89
C SER A 70 6.72 -8.24 -10.09
N GLY A 71 6.18 -7.01 -10.14
CA GLY A 71 4.81 -6.77 -10.59
C GLY A 71 4.64 -6.90 -12.12
N PRO A 72 3.40 -6.89 -12.63
CA PRO A 72 2.15 -7.00 -11.87
C PRO A 72 1.94 -8.42 -11.34
N ALA A 73 1.51 -8.54 -10.08
CA ALA A 73 1.18 -9.81 -9.45
C ALA A 73 0.14 -9.62 -8.34
N LYS A 74 -0.59 -10.69 -8.03
CA LYS A 74 -1.55 -10.75 -6.93
C LYS A 74 -1.04 -11.71 -5.86
N ILE A 75 -1.09 -11.30 -4.61
CA ILE A 75 -0.67 -12.10 -3.46
C ILE A 75 -1.82 -12.13 -2.45
N SER A 76 -2.32 -13.33 -2.17
CA SER A 76 -3.35 -13.61 -1.17
C SER A 76 -2.71 -14.32 0.02
N VAL A 77 -2.80 -13.74 1.20
CA VAL A 77 -2.15 -14.22 2.43
C VAL A 77 -3.21 -14.67 3.43
N TYR A 78 -3.24 -15.95 3.75
CA TYR A 78 -4.11 -16.51 4.79
C TYR A 78 -3.29 -16.69 6.06
N GLY A 79 -3.37 -15.71 6.97
CA GLY A 79 -2.57 -15.71 8.18
C GLY A 79 -2.03 -14.34 8.58
N ILE A 80 -0.97 -14.32 9.38
CA ILE A 80 -0.34 -13.11 9.90
C ILE A 80 0.92 -12.78 9.10
N MET A 81 0.99 -11.60 8.49
CA MET A 81 2.21 -11.14 7.81
C MET A 81 3.29 -10.74 8.81
N GLY A 82 4.50 -11.24 8.61
CA GLY A 82 5.66 -10.89 9.43
C GLY A 82 6.24 -9.52 9.10
N ASN A 83 7.11 -9.04 9.99
CA ASN A 83 7.81 -7.76 9.85
C ASN A 83 8.44 -7.55 8.46
N HIS A 84 8.43 -6.28 7.99
CA HIS A 84 9.03 -5.86 6.72
C HIS A 84 8.48 -6.57 5.47
N SER A 85 7.34 -7.25 5.58
CA SER A 85 6.64 -7.77 4.42
C SER A 85 6.07 -6.65 3.56
N ALA A 86 5.87 -6.94 2.27
CA ALA A 86 5.46 -5.97 1.27
C ALA A 86 6.39 -4.74 1.15
N ALA A 87 7.65 -4.84 1.61
CA ALA A 87 8.61 -3.77 1.43
C ALA A 87 9.08 -3.70 -0.03
N PHE A 88 9.24 -2.49 -0.56
CA PHE A 88 9.76 -2.23 -1.92
C PHE A 88 8.96 -2.90 -3.06
N ILE A 89 7.72 -3.33 -2.83
CA ILE A 89 6.88 -3.88 -3.89
C ILE A 89 6.46 -2.78 -4.87
N ASP A 90 6.39 -3.11 -6.16
CA ASP A 90 5.87 -2.24 -7.21
C ASP A 90 4.79 -2.97 -8.01
N LYS A 91 3.63 -2.33 -8.19
CA LYS A 91 2.49 -2.86 -8.96
C LYS A 91 1.96 -4.21 -8.49
N ILE A 92 2.13 -4.53 -7.22
CA ILE A 92 1.55 -5.74 -6.60
C ILE A 92 0.22 -5.41 -5.95
N GLN A 93 -0.77 -6.29 -6.14
CA GLN A 93 -1.99 -6.32 -5.34
C GLN A 93 -1.79 -7.33 -4.21
N LEU A 94 -1.82 -6.89 -2.96
CA LEU A 94 -1.65 -7.78 -1.80
C LEU A 94 -2.87 -7.72 -0.89
N ASN A 95 -3.35 -8.89 -0.47
CA ASN A 95 -4.53 -9.03 0.37
C ASN A 95 -4.25 -10.03 1.50
N THR A 96 -4.49 -9.63 2.76
CA THR A 96 -4.57 -10.61 3.85
C THR A 96 -6.02 -11.03 4.10
N TYR A 97 -6.18 -12.25 4.61
CA TYR A 97 -7.46 -12.84 4.92
C TYR A 97 -7.42 -13.46 6.32
N PRO A 98 -8.50 -13.29 7.10
CA PRO A 98 -8.70 -14.10 8.28
C PRO A 98 -8.72 -15.60 7.93
N THR A 99 -8.24 -16.43 8.83
CA THR A 99 -8.18 -17.88 8.62
C THR A 99 -8.22 -18.62 9.97
N LYS A 100 -8.28 -19.94 9.90
CA LYS A 100 -8.00 -20.81 11.04
C LYS A 100 -6.77 -21.64 10.72
N PHE A 101 -5.80 -21.63 11.63
CA PHE A 101 -4.64 -22.51 11.53
C PHE A 101 -5.04 -23.98 11.71
N PRO A 102 -4.19 -24.97 11.36
CA PRO A 102 -4.53 -26.39 11.42
C PRO A 102 -5.00 -26.90 12.79
N ASN A 103 -4.59 -26.23 13.87
CA ASN A 103 -5.05 -26.50 15.24
C ASN A 103 -6.39 -25.79 15.61
N ASN A 104 -7.14 -25.29 14.62
CA ASN A 104 -8.40 -24.57 14.75
C ASN A 104 -8.30 -23.23 15.54
N VAL A 105 -7.09 -22.69 15.70
CA VAL A 105 -6.89 -21.35 16.28
C VAL A 105 -7.25 -20.28 15.25
N TRP A 106 -8.12 -19.36 15.63
CA TRP A 106 -8.52 -18.22 14.81
C TRP A 106 -7.38 -17.23 14.61
N CYS A 107 -7.21 -16.78 13.37
CA CYS A 107 -6.28 -15.75 12.96
C CYS A 107 -7.02 -14.62 12.22
N PRO A 108 -6.93 -13.36 12.66
CA PRO A 108 -7.68 -12.25 12.08
C PRO A 108 -7.10 -11.71 10.75
N GLY A 109 -5.95 -12.20 10.30
CA GLY A 109 -5.29 -11.65 9.10
C GLY A 109 -4.46 -10.39 9.37
N ASP A 110 -3.90 -10.28 10.58
CA ASP A 110 -3.09 -9.14 11.02
C ASP A 110 -1.75 -9.05 10.25
N ALA A 111 -1.09 -7.89 10.35
CA ALA A 111 0.26 -7.70 9.87
C ALA A 111 1.10 -7.00 10.96
N GLN A 112 2.35 -7.40 11.09
CA GLN A 112 3.22 -6.90 12.16
C GLN A 112 3.79 -5.50 11.82
N VAL A 113 5.06 -5.25 12.15
CA VAL A 113 5.71 -3.93 12.07
C VAL A 113 6.25 -3.69 10.65
N ALA A 114 6.25 -2.42 10.23
CA ALA A 114 6.95 -1.95 9.03
C ALA A 114 6.47 -2.61 7.72
N ILE A 115 5.17 -2.92 7.67
CA ILE A 115 4.52 -3.54 6.51
C ILE A 115 4.34 -2.48 5.42
N GLY A 116 4.70 -2.82 4.19
CA GLY A 116 4.55 -1.90 3.06
C GLY A 116 5.59 -0.79 3.01
N ASN A 117 6.73 -0.91 3.70
CA ASN A 117 7.75 0.14 3.68
C ASN A 117 8.29 0.42 2.27
N THR A 118 8.36 1.70 1.90
CA THR A 118 8.89 2.16 0.60
C THR A 118 8.20 1.45 -0.58
N SER A 119 6.90 1.17 -0.47
CA SER A 119 6.17 0.39 -1.46
C SER A 119 5.31 1.25 -2.38
N ASN A 120 5.06 0.73 -3.59
CA ASN A 120 4.14 1.25 -4.60
C ASN A 120 3.16 0.15 -5.07
N PRO A 121 2.31 -0.40 -4.18
CA PRO A 121 1.32 -1.39 -4.57
C PRO A 121 0.23 -0.78 -5.46
N THR A 122 -0.44 -1.62 -6.25
CA THR A 122 -1.74 -1.22 -6.81
C THR A 122 -2.75 -1.07 -5.67
N GLU A 123 -2.84 -2.10 -4.83
CA GLU A 123 -3.54 -2.07 -3.55
C GLU A 123 -2.85 -2.99 -2.53
N LEU A 124 -2.82 -2.56 -1.26
CA LEU A 124 -2.38 -3.39 -0.13
C LEU A 124 -3.49 -3.35 0.93
N ASN A 125 -4.23 -4.45 1.05
CA ASN A 125 -5.42 -4.56 1.88
C ASN A 125 -5.19 -5.56 3.02
N ILE A 126 -5.17 -5.07 4.26
CA ILE A 126 -5.02 -5.86 5.47
C ILE A 126 -6.39 -6.11 6.09
N GLY A 127 -6.82 -7.37 6.18
CA GLY A 127 -8.05 -7.77 6.86
C GLY A 127 -7.98 -7.56 8.38
N GLY A 128 -6.82 -7.76 8.98
CA GLY A 128 -6.62 -7.52 10.40
C GLY A 128 -6.20 -6.09 10.75
N SER A 129 -5.43 -5.99 11.82
CA SER A 129 -4.74 -4.78 12.28
C SER A 129 -3.29 -4.78 11.82
N VAL A 130 -2.69 -3.59 11.80
CA VAL A 130 -1.26 -3.39 11.52
C VAL A 130 -0.58 -2.79 12.73
N ASP A 131 0.67 -3.16 12.96
CA ASP A 131 1.49 -2.55 14.02
C ASP A 131 2.20 -1.29 13.51
N ASP A 132 3.21 -0.83 14.25
CA ASP A 132 3.94 0.41 13.98
C ASP A 132 4.54 0.45 12.56
N LEU A 133 4.70 1.67 12.03
CA LEU A 133 5.38 1.98 10.75
C LEU A 133 4.68 1.44 9.49
N PHE A 134 3.40 1.10 9.54
CA PHE A 134 2.64 0.72 8.34
C PHE A 134 2.71 1.78 7.24
N ALA A 135 2.97 1.34 6.00
CA ALA A 135 3.04 2.19 4.80
C ALA A 135 4.00 3.39 4.96
N SER A 136 5.12 3.22 5.66
CA SER A 136 6.14 4.27 5.80
C SER A 136 6.90 4.47 4.49
N TYR A 137 7.33 5.69 4.21
CA TYR A 137 8.17 6.06 3.05
C TYR A 137 7.57 5.72 1.68
N CYS A 138 6.26 5.45 1.61
CA CYS A 138 5.61 5.03 0.36
C CYS A 138 5.54 6.17 -0.65
N PRO A 139 6.05 5.99 -1.89
CA PRO A 139 5.92 6.96 -2.97
C PRO A 139 4.50 7.10 -3.54
N SER A 140 3.70 6.04 -3.50
CA SER A 140 2.34 5.97 -4.08
C SER A 140 1.67 4.66 -3.67
N GLY A 141 0.44 4.44 -4.12
CA GLY A 141 -0.32 3.22 -3.88
C GLY A 141 -1.49 3.41 -2.91
N LEU A 142 -2.37 2.42 -2.89
CA LEU A 142 -3.58 2.43 -2.06
C LEU A 142 -3.48 1.39 -0.96
N PHE A 143 -3.54 1.85 0.28
CA PHE A 143 -3.35 1.03 1.47
C PHE A 143 -4.65 1.05 2.27
N ARG A 144 -5.18 -0.13 2.61
CA ARG A 144 -6.37 -0.26 3.46
C ARG A 144 -6.11 -1.23 4.61
N VAL A 145 -6.57 -0.88 5.79
CA VAL A 145 -6.53 -1.73 6.98
C VAL A 145 -7.94 -1.80 7.56
N ALA A 146 -8.53 -2.99 7.62
CA ALA A 146 -9.85 -3.17 8.21
C ALA A 146 -9.84 -2.90 9.72
N GLY A 147 -8.78 -3.33 10.40
CA GLY A 147 -8.55 -3.14 11.83
C GLY A 147 -7.99 -1.77 12.22
N GLN A 148 -7.09 -1.78 13.21
CA GLN A 148 -6.41 -0.60 13.74
C GLN A 148 -4.97 -0.49 13.21
N GLY A 149 -4.41 0.72 13.26
CA GLY A 149 -2.99 0.96 12.98
C GLY A 149 -2.18 1.28 14.25
N GLY A 150 -0.92 0.86 14.26
CA GLY A 150 0.06 1.20 15.29
C GLY A 150 0.53 2.66 15.21
N ASN A 151 1.67 2.94 15.83
CA ASN A 151 2.32 4.24 15.81
C ASN A 151 2.93 4.51 14.43
N ARG A 152 3.03 5.79 14.05
CA ARG A 152 3.77 6.22 12.85
C ARG A 152 3.29 5.58 11.55
N CYS A 153 2.01 5.22 11.47
CA CYS A 153 1.40 4.81 10.20
C CYS A 153 1.52 5.96 9.19
N GLY A 154 2.09 5.70 8.03
CA GLY A 154 2.34 6.71 6.99
C GLY A 154 3.52 7.64 7.26
N LEU A 155 4.49 7.24 8.11
CA LEU A 155 5.70 8.03 8.38
C LEU A 155 6.44 8.35 7.09
N ARG A 156 6.63 9.66 6.82
CA ARG A 156 7.32 10.17 5.65
C ARG A 156 6.82 9.57 4.34
N ALA A 157 5.58 9.06 4.32
CA ALA A 157 4.91 8.70 3.09
C ALA A 157 4.72 9.97 2.28
N GLY A 158 4.90 9.89 0.97
CA GLY A 158 4.72 11.05 0.14
C GLY A 158 4.99 10.78 -1.31
N ALA A 159 4.43 11.61 -2.17
CA ALA A 159 4.64 11.54 -3.61
C ALA A 159 6.09 11.89 -3.97
N GLY A 160 7.02 10.95 -3.81
CA GLY A 160 8.44 11.14 -4.11
C GLY A 160 8.74 11.13 -5.60
N ILE A 161 9.56 12.04 -6.15
CA ILE A 161 9.96 12.19 -7.58
C ILE A 161 9.64 10.97 -8.49
N PRO A 162 8.88 11.14 -9.60
CA PRO A 162 8.57 10.06 -10.57
C PRO A 162 9.72 9.11 -10.85
N HIS A 163 9.44 7.81 -11.00
CA HIS A 163 10.42 6.77 -11.36
C HIS A 163 11.31 7.21 -12.54
N VAL A 164 10.70 7.82 -13.58
CA VAL A 164 11.39 8.35 -14.77
C VAL A 164 12.48 9.40 -14.48
N TRP A 165 12.48 9.97 -13.28
CA TRP A 165 13.42 10.99 -12.83
C TRP A 165 14.34 10.51 -11.69
N ARG A 166 14.09 9.31 -11.13
CA ARG A 166 14.88 8.73 -10.05
C ARG A 166 15.92 7.74 -10.52
N GLU A 167 15.64 6.98 -11.58
CA GLU A 167 16.54 5.95 -12.06
C GLU A 167 16.75 6.10 -13.56
N ILE A 168 18.00 6.37 -13.94
CA ILE A 168 18.48 5.94 -15.24
C ILE A 168 18.56 4.42 -15.11
N ASP A 169 17.73 3.70 -15.86
CA ASP A 169 17.81 2.25 -15.93
C ASP A 169 19.21 1.86 -16.45
N TYR A 170 20.09 1.44 -15.54
CA TYR A 170 21.45 1.06 -15.89
C TYR A 170 21.52 -0.38 -16.44
N SER A 171 20.47 -1.18 -16.23
CA SER A 171 20.44 -2.59 -16.65
C SER A 171 20.50 -2.72 -18.18
N SER A 172 19.97 -1.73 -18.92
CA SER A 172 20.11 -1.66 -20.38
C SER A 172 21.56 -1.42 -20.85
N TYR A 173 22.47 -1.09 -19.94
CA TYR A 173 23.91 -0.91 -20.23
C TYR A 173 24.79 -2.00 -19.60
N GLU A 174 24.22 -2.90 -18.80
CA GLU A 174 24.96 -4.05 -18.26
C GLU A 174 25.37 -4.98 -19.40
N GLY A 175 26.68 -5.21 -19.55
CA GLY A 175 27.24 -6.04 -20.62
C GLY A 175 27.59 -5.30 -21.92
N LEU A 176 27.27 -4.01 -22.05
CA LEU A 176 27.69 -3.18 -23.19
C LEU A 176 29.15 -2.72 -23.02
N SER A 177 29.90 -2.67 -24.12
CA SER A 177 31.18 -1.97 -24.19
C SER A 177 31.00 -0.45 -24.01
N LYS A 178 32.11 0.26 -23.76
CA LYS A 178 32.08 1.73 -23.63
C LYS A 178 31.58 2.40 -24.92
N GLU A 179 31.94 1.85 -26.07
CA GLU A 179 31.54 2.31 -27.40
C GLU A 179 30.02 2.13 -27.61
N GLU A 180 29.47 0.94 -27.30
CA GLU A 180 28.03 0.66 -27.42
C GLU A 180 27.20 1.48 -26.43
N THR A 181 27.71 1.69 -25.21
CA THR A 181 27.09 2.59 -24.23
C THR A 181 27.01 4.01 -24.77
N LYS A 182 28.11 4.52 -25.33
CA LYS A 182 28.19 5.87 -25.90
C LYS A 182 27.23 6.03 -27.08
N GLU A 183 27.14 5.03 -27.96
CA GLU A 183 26.22 5.03 -29.09
C GLU A 183 24.75 5.02 -28.65
N THR A 184 24.41 4.18 -27.68
CA THR A 184 23.05 4.11 -27.10
C THR A 184 22.63 5.43 -26.43
N LEU A 185 23.55 6.07 -25.70
CA LEU A 185 23.33 7.40 -25.11
C LEU A 185 23.15 8.48 -26.19
N LEU A 186 23.95 8.42 -27.26
CA LEU A 186 23.83 9.31 -28.41
C LEU A 186 22.49 9.15 -29.12
N LEU A 187 22.05 7.93 -29.36
CA LEU A 187 20.73 7.63 -29.96
C LEU A 187 19.60 8.15 -29.06
N THR A 188 19.66 7.88 -27.77
CA THR A 188 18.65 8.37 -26.80
C THR A 188 18.59 9.90 -26.79
N TYR A 189 19.76 10.57 -26.80
CA TYR A 189 19.85 12.03 -26.90
C TYR A 189 19.26 12.53 -28.23
N GLN A 190 19.59 11.89 -29.36
CA GLN A 190 19.06 12.25 -30.67
C GLN A 190 17.55 12.05 -30.75
N SER A 191 17.00 10.95 -30.21
CA SER A 191 15.56 10.72 -30.16
C SER A 191 14.83 11.77 -29.33
N ARG A 192 15.39 12.17 -28.17
CA ARG A 192 14.84 13.27 -27.36
C ARG A 192 14.90 14.60 -28.10
N LYS A 193 16.04 14.91 -28.73
CA LYS A 193 16.22 16.12 -29.54
C LYS A 193 15.26 16.16 -30.73
N ALA A 194 15.09 15.05 -31.44
CA ALA A 194 14.16 14.89 -32.55
C ALA A 194 12.71 15.09 -32.09
N ARG A 195 12.32 14.54 -30.93
CA ARG A 195 11.00 14.78 -30.33
C ARG A 195 10.78 16.26 -29.98
N ILE A 196 11.76 16.91 -29.35
CA ILE A 196 11.69 18.34 -29.04
C ILE A 196 11.58 19.17 -30.33
N MET A 197 12.30 18.80 -31.39
CA MET A 197 12.21 19.47 -32.69
C MET A 197 10.86 19.24 -33.38
N ALA A 198 10.26 18.05 -33.23
CA ALA A 198 9.00 17.70 -33.87
C ALA A 198 7.76 18.29 -33.16
N HIS A 199 7.77 18.35 -31.83
CA HIS A 199 6.61 18.73 -31.02
C HIS A 199 6.79 20.02 -30.22
N GLY A 200 7.98 20.61 -30.24
CA GLY A 200 8.31 21.80 -29.47
C GLY A 200 8.60 21.48 -27.99
N TRP A 201 9.29 22.42 -27.34
CA TRP A 201 9.67 22.30 -25.93
C TRP A 201 8.46 22.28 -24.99
N GLU A 202 7.42 23.06 -25.29
CA GLU A 202 6.20 23.13 -24.47
C GLU A 202 5.44 21.79 -24.44
N SER A 203 5.25 21.15 -25.59
CA SER A 203 4.59 19.83 -25.65
C SER A 203 5.40 18.75 -24.93
N PHE A 204 6.73 18.82 -25.00
CA PHE A 204 7.61 17.92 -24.26
C PHE A 204 7.47 18.11 -22.74
N GLN A 205 7.40 19.34 -22.26
CA GLN A 205 7.13 19.63 -20.83
C GLN A 205 5.72 19.19 -20.41
N GLN A 206 4.72 19.37 -21.27
CA GLN A 206 3.33 18.97 -21.02
C GLN A 206 3.22 17.46 -20.74
N GLU A 207 3.97 16.62 -21.45
CA GLU A 207 3.99 15.16 -21.25
C GLU A 207 4.48 14.78 -19.84
N TYR A 208 5.59 15.38 -19.39
CA TYR A 208 6.09 15.15 -18.03
C TYR A 208 5.21 15.76 -16.96
N LYS A 209 4.62 16.92 -17.24
CA LYS A 209 3.62 17.54 -16.35
C LYS A 209 2.42 16.62 -16.18
N GLN A 210 1.91 16.02 -17.26
CA GLN A 210 0.85 15.00 -17.20
C GLN A 210 1.26 13.75 -16.40
N ILE A 211 2.51 13.29 -16.51
CA ILE A 211 3.02 12.16 -15.67
C ILE A 211 3.01 12.53 -14.17
N VAL A 212 3.35 13.77 -13.83
CA VAL A 212 3.31 14.27 -12.45
C VAL A 212 1.87 14.49 -11.98
N GLU A 213 1.00 15.04 -12.83
CA GLU A 213 -0.41 15.35 -12.54
C GLU A 213 -1.29 14.09 -12.44
N ASN A 214 -1.03 13.08 -13.27
CA ASN A 214 -1.73 11.78 -13.23
C ASN A 214 -1.19 10.85 -12.14
N ARG A 215 -0.30 11.33 -11.28
CA ARG A 215 0.25 10.51 -10.22
C ARG A 215 -0.78 10.31 -9.13
N ASN A 216 -1.02 9.05 -8.79
CA ASN A 216 -1.80 8.71 -7.62
C ASN A 216 -0.96 8.96 -6.35
N PRO A 217 -1.38 9.89 -5.47
CA PRO A 217 -0.73 10.03 -4.17
C PRO A 217 -0.87 8.72 -3.39
N PRO A 218 0.03 8.44 -2.43
CA PRO A 218 -0.21 7.36 -1.50
C PRO A 218 -1.47 7.68 -0.69
N VAL A 219 -2.41 6.75 -0.67
CA VAL A 219 -3.67 6.86 0.08
C VAL A 219 -3.70 5.78 1.15
N ILE A 220 -3.85 6.17 2.42
CA ILE A 220 -3.85 5.25 3.57
C ILE A 220 -5.21 5.32 4.26
N VAL A 221 -5.97 4.23 4.23
CA VAL A 221 -7.31 4.14 4.83
C VAL A 221 -7.31 3.15 5.99
N ILE A 222 -7.65 3.62 7.19
CA ILE A 222 -7.74 2.80 8.41
C ILE A 222 -9.19 2.70 8.84
N GLY A 223 -9.68 1.47 9.02
CA GLY A 223 -11.06 1.17 9.36
C GLY A 223 -11.42 1.54 10.79
N ARG A 224 -10.52 1.32 11.76
CA ARG A 224 -10.79 1.57 13.19
C ARG A 224 -10.08 2.82 13.68
N ARG A 225 -9.02 2.64 14.48
CA ARG A 225 -8.24 3.71 15.10
C ARG A 225 -6.77 3.61 14.71
N VAL A 226 -6.03 4.69 14.92
CA VAL A 226 -4.57 4.72 14.83
C VAL A 226 -3.99 5.16 16.18
N ARG A 227 -2.76 4.76 16.51
CA ARG A 227 -2.03 5.28 17.67
C ARG A 227 -1.36 6.63 17.35
N ASP A 228 -0.22 6.94 17.97
CA ASP A 228 0.42 8.24 17.88
C ASP A 228 1.17 8.42 16.55
N TYR A 229 1.44 9.67 16.19
CA TYR A 229 2.26 10.05 15.03
C TYR A 229 1.70 9.60 13.67
N PHE A 230 0.38 9.49 13.53
CA PHE A 230 -0.25 9.22 12.23
C PHE A 230 0.20 10.26 11.20
N MET A 231 0.74 9.83 10.05
CA MET A 231 1.25 10.67 8.97
C MET A 231 2.33 11.69 9.37
N GLU A 232 3.19 11.33 10.32
CA GLU A 232 4.37 12.13 10.66
C GLU A 232 5.25 12.37 9.42
N TYR A 233 5.66 13.63 9.19
CA TYR A 233 6.47 14.05 8.04
C TYR A 233 5.90 13.71 6.64
N ALA A 234 4.59 13.50 6.52
CA ALA A 234 3.98 13.17 5.23
C ALA A 234 4.11 14.31 4.19
N GLN A 235 4.27 13.94 2.91
CA GLN A 235 4.49 14.87 1.79
C GLN A 235 3.63 14.51 0.57
N GLY A 236 2.38 14.97 0.56
CA GLY A 236 1.44 14.73 -0.54
C GLY A 236 0.66 13.42 -0.41
N THR A 237 0.68 12.82 0.78
CA THR A 237 -0.10 11.62 1.14
C THR A 237 -1.52 12.02 1.55
N ILE A 238 -2.49 11.13 1.31
CA ILE A 238 -3.84 11.28 1.82
C ILE A 238 -4.12 10.19 2.86
N GLY A 239 -4.42 10.57 4.10
CA GLY A 239 -4.82 9.65 5.15
C GLY A 239 -6.31 9.73 5.44
N VAL A 240 -6.93 8.58 5.68
CA VAL A 240 -8.34 8.47 6.05
C VAL A 240 -8.47 7.53 7.24
N ILE A 241 -9.13 7.97 8.30
CA ILE A 241 -9.55 7.10 9.41
C ILE A 241 -11.08 7.08 9.41
N LEU A 242 -11.65 5.94 9.00
CA LEU A 242 -13.09 5.75 8.88
C LEU A 242 -13.77 5.57 10.24
N ASN A 243 -13.03 5.11 11.25
CA ASN A 243 -13.55 4.89 12.61
C ASN A 243 -14.85 4.08 12.64
N VAL A 244 -14.97 2.98 11.91
CA VAL A 244 -16.17 2.12 11.77
C VAL A 244 -16.85 1.77 13.11
N TYR A 245 -16.09 1.78 14.21
CA TYR A 245 -16.54 1.46 15.57
C TYR A 245 -17.00 2.67 16.40
N ASP A 246 -17.05 3.87 15.83
CA ASP A 246 -17.42 5.11 16.54
C ASP A 246 -16.61 5.33 17.83
N ILE A 247 -15.32 5.03 17.78
CA ILE A 247 -14.40 5.18 18.91
C ILE A 247 -14.30 6.69 19.24
N PRO A 248 -14.51 7.10 20.51
CA PRO A 248 -14.53 8.52 20.87
C PRO A 248 -13.26 9.30 20.49
N LYS A 249 -12.09 8.64 20.60
CA LYS A 249 -10.78 9.16 20.20
C LYS A 249 -10.09 8.19 19.23
N PRO A 250 -10.33 8.33 17.91
CA PRO A 250 -9.89 7.36 16.92
C PRO A 250 -8.43 7.53 16.47
N ALA A 251 -7.73 8.56 16.95
CA ALA A 251 -6.30 8.73 16.74
C ALA A 251 -5.59 9.09 18.06
N GLY A 252 -4.29 8.82 18.12
CA GLY A 252 -3.43 9.24 19.23
C GLY A 252 -3.03 10.71 19.18
N TYR A 253 -1.83 11.01 19.67
CA TYR A 253 -1.21 12.35 19.68
C TYR A 253 -0.25 12.56 18.51
N TYR A 254 0.17 13.82 18.32
CA TYR A 254 1.12 14.25 17.28
C TYR A 254 0.67 13.93 15.85
N ILE A 255 -0.65 13.97 15.61
CA ILE A 255 -1.25 13.70 14.31
C ILE A 255 -0.68 14.67 13.26
N CYS A 256 -0.16 14.11 12.17
CA CYS A 256 0.43 14.83 11.04
C CYS A 256 1.59 15.77 11.42
N SER A 257 2.31 15.51 12.51
CA SER A 257 3.46 16.34 12.91
C SER A 257 4.48 16.47 11.78
N GLY A 258 4.81 17.71 11.41
CA GLY A 258 5.77 17.99 10.33
C GLY A 258 5.30 17.63 8.92
N MET A 259 4.01 17.35 8.72
CA MET A 259 3.41 17.20 7.38
C MET A 259 3.55 18.51 6.60
N THR A 260 4.08 18.45 5.37
CA THR A 260 4.30 19.64 4.53
C THR A 260 3.34 19.73 3.34
N ALA A 261 2.74 18.62 2.93
CA ALA A 261 1.75 18.54 1.85
C ALA A 261 0.82 17.35 2.08
N GLY A 262 -0.38 17.38 1.50
CA GLY A 262 -1.39 16.33 1.63
C GLY A 262 -2.50 16.67 2.61
N HIS A 263 -3.34 15.68 2.90
CA HIS A 263 -4.54 15.82 3.72
C HIS A 263 -4.76 14.59 4.60
N ALA A 264 -5.24 14.79 5.82
CA ALA A 264 -5.81 13.71 6.62
C ALA A 264 -7.29 13.98 6.89
N TYR A 265 -8.10 12.93 6.85
CA TYR A 265 -9.53 12.95 7.16
C TYR A 265 -9.81 11.95 8.26
N ILE A 266 -10.26 12.42 9.41
CA ILE A 266 -10.50 11.55 10.57
C ILE A 266 -11.96 11.70 11.00
N ARG A 267 -12.73 10.60 10.95
CA ARG A 267 -14.12 10.60 11.43
C ARG A 267 -14.17 10.43 12.94
N GLY A 268 -14.82 11.36 13.63
CA GLY A 268 -15.02 11.32 15.08
C GLY A 268 -14.29 12.43 15.85
N GLY A 269 -14.17 12.26 17.17
CA GLY A 269 -13.62 13.28 18.07
C GLY A 269 -12.10 13.39 17.99
N ILE A 270 -11.60 14.51 17.47
CA ILE A 270 -10.19 14.88 17.49
C ILE A 270 -10.08 16.31 17.99
N GLU A 271 -9.22 16.49 19.00
CA GLU A 271 -8.96 17.77 19.62
C GLU A 271 -7.70 18.43 19.04
N LYS A 272 -7.59 19.76 19.17
CA LYS A 272 -6.45 20.51 18.66
C LYS A 272 -5.13 20.07 19.29
N GLU A 273 -5.17 19.66 20.56
CA GLU A 273 -4.01 19.22 21.35
C GLU A 273 -3.46 17.87 20.87
N GLN A 274 -4.23 17.11 20.07
CA GLN A 274 -3.76 15.88 19.44
C GLN A 274 -2.97 16.14 18.15
N LEU A 275 -3.08 17.33 17.58
CA LEU A 275 -2.38 17.70 16.35
C LEU A 275 -0.89 17.90 16.61
N GLY A 276 -0.07 17.50 15.64
CA GLY A 276 1.36 17.76 15.63
C GLY A 276 1.69 19.21 15.28
N ALA A 277 2.99 19.52 15.26
CA ALA A 277 3.43 20.86 14.89
C ALA A 277 3.18 21.16 13.40
N ARG A 278 2.84 22.42 13.10
CA ARG A 278 2.66 22.96 11.73
C ARG A 278 1.51 22.33 10.95
N VAL A 279 0.47 21.89 11.63
CA VAL A 279 -0.79 21.44 11.01
C VAL A 279 -1.98 22.05 11.73
N LYS A 280 -3.09 22.20 11.00
CA LYS A 280 -4.34 22.76 11.52
C LYS A 280 -5.54 22.03 10.94
N PHE A 281 -6.70 22.23 11.57
CA PHE A 281 -7.95 21.84 10.96
C PHE A 281 -8.22 22.68 9.70
N GLY A 282 -8.58 22.00 8.62
CA GLY A 282 -9.10 22.59 7.40
C GLY A 282 -10.62 22.48 7.33
N LYS A 283 -11.23 23.20 6.39
CA LYS A 283 -12.64 23.05 6.05
C LYS A 283 -12.76 22.07 4.87
N PRO A 284 -13.46 20.93 5.03
CA PRO A 284 -13.76 20.06 3.90
C PRO A 284 -14.67 20.78 2.87
N GLY A 285 -14.40 20.57 1.58
CA GLY A 285 -15.26 21.01 0.47
C GLY A 285 -15.80 19.85 -0.34
N ASP A 286 -16.59 20.14 -1.38
CA ASP A 286 -17.24 19.12 -2.21
C ASP A 286 -16.28 18.07 -2.81
N PRO A 287 -15.08 18.43 -3.32
CA PRO A 287 -14.12 17.43 -3.80
C PRO A 287 -13.63 16.48 -2.70
N ASP A 288 -13.55 16.96 -1.46
CA ASP A 288 -13.15 16.13 -0.32
C ASP A 288 -14.25 15.10 0.00
N TYR A 289 -15.52 15.51 -0.09
CA TYR A 289 -16.67 14.64 0.15
C TYR A 289 -16.86 13.61 -0.96
N GLU A 290 -16.62 13.97 -2.22
CA GLU A 290 -16.59 13.04 -3.35
C GLU A 290 -15.48 12.00 -3.16
N PHE A 291 -14.27 12.46 -2.81
CA PHE A 291 -13.15 11.57 -2.51
C PHE A 291 -13.47 10.61 -1.35
N LEU A 292 -13.98 11.12 -0.23
CA LEU A 292 -14.34 10.31 0.94
C LEU A 292 -15.43 9.30 0.62
N THR A 293 -16.44 9.68 -0.17
CA THR A 293 -17.48 8.77 -0.68
C THR A 293 -16.88 7.62 -1.47
N GLY A 294 -15.95 7.93 -2.39
CA GLY A 294 -15.20 6.94 -3.14
C GLY A 294 -14.41 5.99 -2.23
N GLN A 295 -13.69 6.54 -1.23
CA GLN A 295 -12.92 5.72 -0.28
C GLN A 295 -13.80 4.83 0.61
N ILE A 296 -14.94 5.33 1.10
CA ILE A 296 -15.89 4.54 1.92
C ILE A 296 -16.44 3.36 1.11
N ASN A 297 -16.94 3.62 -0.09
CA ASN A 297 -17.47 2.57 -0.96
C ASN A 297 -16.38 1.57 -1.34
N SER A 298 -15.22 2.05 -1.75
CA SER A 298 -14.10 1.19 -2.12
C SER A 298 -13.63 0.33 -0.95
N PHE A 299 -13.56 0.89 0.27
CA PHE A 299 -13.23 0.15 1.49
C PHE A 299 -14.26 -0.94 1.80
N PHE A 300 -15.56 -0.64 1.68
CA PHE A 300 -16.62 -1.63 1.86
C PHE A 300 -16.49 -2.77 0.85
N GLU A 301 -16.36 -2.46 -0.44
CA GLU A 301 -16.22 -3.46 -1.50
C GLU A 301 -14.97 -4.33 -1.33
N THR A 302 -13.88 -3.75 -0.81
CA THR A 302 -12.65 -4.49 -0.51
C THR A 302 -12.85 -5.53 0.59
N PHE A 303 -13.63 -5.25 1.64
CA PHE A 303 -13.72 -6.08 2.84
C PHE A 303 -15.05 -6.81 3.04
N LYS A 304 -16.07 -6.54 2.21
CA LYS A 304 -17.33 -7.27 2.24
C LYS A 304 -17.08 -8.77 2.09
N ASP A 305 -17.77 -9.57 2.89
CA ASP A 305 -17.73 -11.04 2.88
C ASP A 305 -16.35 -11.67 3.14
N ARG A 306 -15.35 -10.88 3.59
CA ARG A 306 -13.99 -11.36 3.89
C ARG A 306 -13.67 -11.43 5.38
N MET A 307 -14.44 -10.72 6.20
CA MET A 307 -14.14 -10.47 7.61
C MET A 307 -15.02 -11.30 8.55
N SER A 308 -14.69 -11.32 9.84
CA SER A 308 -15.52 -12.00 10.85
C SER A 308 -16.92 -11.38 10.93
N ASP A 309 -17.92 -12.19 11.28
CA ASP A 309 -19.32 -11.74 11.42
C ASP A 309 -19.46 -10.51 12.32
N THR A 310 -18.71 -10.49 13.43
CA THR A 310 -18.68 -9.37 14.39
C THR A 310 -18.13 -8.08 13.80
N TYR A 311 -17.18 -8.16 12.87
CA TYR A 311 -16.68 -6.99 12.15
C TYR A 311 -17.68 -6.55 11.08
N MET A 312 -18.23 -7.52 10.35
CA MET A 312 -19.21 -7.25 9.29
C MET A 312 -20.47 -6.57 9.83
N GLU A 313 -20.95 -6.93 11.02
CA GLU A 313 -22.06 -6.23 11.69
C GLU A 313 -21.76 -4.71 11.83
N LYS A 314 -20.55 -4.36 12.26
CA LYS A 314 -20.14 -2.96 12.43
C LYS A 314 -19.93 -2.24 11.09
N LEU A 315 -19.28 -2.90 10.13
CA LEU A 315 -19.06 -2.34 8.80
C LEU A 315 -20.38 -2.11 8.07
N ASN A 316 -21.29 -3.08 8.08
CA ASN A 316 -22.61 -2.96 7.47
C ASN A 316 -23.42 -1.86 8.15
N GLY A 317 -23.44 -1.81 9.50
CA GLY A 317 -24.12 -0.73 10.22
C GLY A 317 -23.56 0.67 9.90
N PHE A 318 -22.24 0.80 9.73
CA PHE A 318 -21.62 2.05 9.28
C PHE A 318 -22.08 2.42 7.86
N ILE A 319 -22.05 1.47 6.92
CA ILE A 319 -22.43 1.69 5.52
C ILE A 319 -23.92 1.98 5.37
N ASP A 320 -24.79 1.35 6.17
CA ASP A 320 -26.22 1.60 6.14
C ASP A 320 -26.54 3.03 6.61
N ARG A 321 -25.86 3.50 7.67
CA ARG A 321 -25.97 4.90 8.10
C ARG A 321 -25.46 5.86 7.03
N PHE A 322 -24.32 5.55 6.40
CA PHE A 322 -23.76 6.35 5.32
C PHE A 322 -24.69 6.42 4.11
N ARG A 323 -25.29 5.31 3.68
CA ARG A 323 -26.24 5.29 2.55
C ARG A 323 -27.54 6.02 2.86
N LYS A 324 -28.01 5.97 4.11
CA LYS A 324 -29.23 6.64 4.56
C LYS A 324 -29.07 8.17 4.61
N ASP A 325 -27.95 8.64 5.13
CA ASP A 325 -27.63 10.06 5.21
C ASP A 325 -26.12 10.29 5.03
N PRO A 326 -25.65 10.38 3.77
CA PRO A 326 -24.25 10.62 3.48
C PRO A 326 -23.76 11.94 4.08
N SER A 327 -24.62 12.97 4.10
CA SER A 327 -24.24 14.32 4.50
C SER A 327 -23.83 14.38 5.97
N THR A 328 -24.57 13.68 6.83
CA THR A 328 -24.25 13.59 8.27
C THR A 328 -22.94 12.86 8.48
N ILE A 329 -22.76 11.67 7.88
CA ILE A 329 -21.53 10.87 8.05
C ILE A 329 -20.30 11.59 7.51
N LEU A 330 -20.41 12.27 6.36
CA LEU A 330 -19.32 13.06 5.79
C LEU A 330 -18.99 14.29 6.64
N GLY A 331 -19.99 14.91 7.27
CA GLY A 331 -19.82 16.03 8.20
C GLY A 331 -19.08 15.67 9.50
N GLU A 332 -18.99 14.38 9.85
CA GLU A 332 -18.23 13.91 11.02
C GLU A 332 -16.71 13.89 10.79
N PHE A 333 -16.24 14.03 9.54
CA PHE A 333 -14.81 14.04 9.24
C PHE A 333 -14.16 15.38 9.57
N LYS A 334 -13.08 15.34 10.34
CA LYS A 334 -12.16 16.47 10.53
C LYS A 334 -11.07 16.39 9.48
N LYS A 335 -10.97 17.42 8.63
CA LYS A 335 -9.86 17.60 7.69
C LYS A 335 -8.67 18.24 8.41
N ILE A 336 -7.47 17.70 8.22
CA ILE A 336 -6.22 18.23 8.73
C ILE A 336 -5.32 18.55 7.54
N ILE A 337 -4.73 19.74 7.55
CA ILE A 337 -3.90 20.27 6.47
C ILE A 337 -2.60 20.88 7.06
N PRO A 338 -1.51 20.94 6.28
CA PRO A 338 -0.33 21.68 6.69
C PRO A 338 -0.67 23.16 6.93
N GLU A 339 -0.06 23.75 7.94
CA GLU A 339 0.00 25.20 8.06
C GLU A 339 0.93 25.70 6.95
N THR A 340 0.38 26.46 6.01
CA THR A 340 1.18 27.18 5.01
C THR A 340 2.09 28.16 5.73
N GLY A 341 3.35 27.79 5.93
CA GLY A 341 4.40 28.73 6.28
C GLY A 341 4.75 29.56 5.05
N ALA A 342 4.75 30.89 5.19
CA ALA A 342 5.39 31.77 4.24
C ALA A 342 6.84 31.30 4.01
N GLY A 343 7.21 31.08 2.74
CA GLY A 343 8.58 31.00 2.22
C GLY A 343 9.59 30.12 2.98
N HIS A 344 10.01 29.02 2.34
CA HIS A 344 11.41 28.61 2.42
C HIS A 344 12.13 29.06 1.16
#